data_AF-A0A941A3T3-F1
#
_entry.id   AF-A0A941A3T3-F1
#
_cell.length_a   1.000
_cell.length_b   1.000
_cell.length_c   1.000
_cell.angle_alpha   90.00
_cell.angle_beta   90.00
_cell.angle_gamma   90.00
#
_symmetry.space_group_name_H-M   'P 1'
#
loop_
_entity.id
_entity.type
_entity.pdbx_description
1 polymer ?
#
loop_
_entity_poly.entity_id
_entity_poly.type
_entity_poly.pdbx_seq_one_letter_code
_entity_poly.pdbx_strand_id
1 'polypeptide(L)' 'MSIDELTTEALKLSPASRARLARELLASLDTLSAADLEQLWLDEAIRREDELAHGTARLHPADEVMAQARARLG' A
#
# COMPACT_ATOMS: atom_id res chain seq x y z
N MET A 1 -9.06 5.71 19.94
CA MET A 1 -8.13 4.60 19.75
C MET A 1 -7.29 4.93 18.53
N SER A 2 -5.97 5.00 18.65
CA SER A 2 -5.06 5.32 17.54
C SER A 2 -4.77 4.07 16.69
N ILE A 3 -4.24 4.28 15.48
CA ILE A 3 -3.75 3.18 14.63
C ILE A 3 -2.64 2.40 15.33
N ASP A 4 -1.78 3.06 16.09
CA ASP A 4 -0.69 2.42 16.82
C ASP A 4 -1.22 1.53 17.97
N GLU A 5 -2.25 1.98 18.68
CA GLU A 5 -2.94 1.19 19.70
C GLU A 5 -3.61 -0.05 19.08
N LEU A 6 -4.35 0.13 17.97
CA LEU A 6 -4.99 -0.97 17.24
C LEU A 6 -3.98 -1.97 16.68
N THR A 7 -2.87 -1.48 16.14
CA THR A 7 -1.78 -2.31 15.61
C THR A 7 -1.16 -3.15 16.72
N THR A 8 -0.90 -2.54 17.88
CA THR A 8 -0.36 -3.23 19.05
C THR A 8 -1.27 -4.35 19.51
N GLU A 9 -2.58 -4.10 19.62
CA GLU A 9 -3.54 -5.14 20.02
C GLU A 9 -3.70 -6.22 18.95
N ALA A 10 -3.75 -5.86 17.67
CA ALA A 10 -3.83 -6.81 16.58
C ALA A 10 -2.60 -7.74 16.54
N LEU A 11 -1.40 -7.22 16.84
CA LEU A 11 -0.18 -8.01 16.87
C LEU A 11 -0.15 -9.05 18.01
N LYS A 12 -0.89 -8.83 19.11
CA LYS A 12 -1.04 -9.81 20.20
C LYS A 12 -1.87 -11.03 19.82
N LEU A 13 -2.66 -10.96 18.75
CA LEU A 13 -3.48 -12.08 18.28
C LEU A 13 -2.60 -13.23 17.76
N SER A 14 -3.17 -14.44 17.77
CA SER A 14 -2.54 -15.60 17.14
C SER A 14 -2.29 -15.36 15.64
N PRO A 15 -1.29 -16.02 15.01
CA PRO A 15 -1.04 -15.87 13.58
C PRO A 15 -2.29 -16.09 12.70
N ALA A 16 -3.12 -17.08 13.04
CA ALA A 16 -4.36 -17.37 12.31
C ALA A 16 -5.40 -16.25 12.46
N SER A 17 -5.58 -15.72 13.67
CA SER A 17 -6.48 -14.60 13.93
C SER A 17 -6.02 -13.32 13.25
N ARG A 18 -4.70 -13.03 13.24
CA ARG A 18 -4.15 -11.90 12.49
C ARG A 18 -4.39 -12.03 11.00
N ALA A 19 -4.13 -13.22 10.42
CA ALA A 19 -4.37 -13.46 9.00
C ALA A 19 -5.86 -13.27 8.64
N ARG A 20 -6.77 -13.71 9.51
CA ARG A 20 -8.20 -13.46 9.34
C ARG A 20 -8.53 -11.97 9.39
N LEU A 21 -8.08 -11.25 10.40
CA LEU A 21 -8.32 -9.81 10.54
C LEU A 21 -7.76 -9.03 9.34
N ALA A 22 -6.55 -9.35 8.90
CA ALA A 22 -5.95 -8.73 7.72
C ALA A 22 -6.80 -8.94 6.45
N ARG A 23 -7.36 -10.14 6.25
CA ARG A 23 -8.27 -10.41 5.13
C ARG A 23 -9.57 -9.61 5.24
N GLU A 24 -10.19 -9.54 6.42
CA GLU A 24 -11.43 -8.78 6.63
C GLU A 24 -11.20 -7.28 6.40
N LEU A 25 -10.10 -6.72 6.90
CA LEU A 25 -9.71 -5.34 6.65
C LEU A 25 -9.46 -5.09 5.16
N LEU A 26 -8.74 -5.99 4.47
CA LEU A 26 -8.52 -5.85 3.03
C LEU A 26 -9.83 -5.89 2.24
N ALA A 27 -10.70 -6.86 2.53
CA ALA A 27 -12.00 -6.99 1.88
C ALA A 27 -12.90 -5.77 2.13
N SER A 28 -12.73 -5.07 3.26
CA SER A 28 -13.49 -3.84 3.51
C SER A 28 -13.12 -2.71 2.53
N LEU A 29 -11.88 -2.70 2.03
CA LEU A 29 -11.42 -1.72 1.03
C LEU A 29 -12.02 -1.98 -0.36
N ASP A 30 -12.32 -3.24 -0.68
CA ASP A 30 -12.94 -3.62 -1.96
C ASP A 30 -14.40 -3.15 -2.07
N THR A 31 -15.01 -2.69 -0.96
CA THR A 31 -16.38 -2.16 -0.93
C THR A 31 -16.47 -0.65 -1.19
N LEU A 32 -15.33 0.03 -1.36
CA LEU A 32 -15.28 1.45 -1.69
C LEU A 32 -15.92 1.70 -3.07
N SER A 33 -16.58 2.85 -3.21
CA SER A 33 -17.15 3.22 -4.50
C SER A 33 -16.03 3.53 -5.50
N ALA A 34 -16.32 3.41 -6.80
CA ALA A 34 -15.36 3.77 -7.84
C ALA A 34 -14.87 5.22 -7.71
N ALA A 35 -15.74 6.13 -7.26
CA ALA A 35 -15.39 7.53 -7.02
C ALA A 35 -14.44 7.69 -5.83
N ASP A 36 -14.64 6.95 -4.75
CA ASP A 36 -13.73 6.97 -3.60
C ASP A 36 -12.35 6.42 -3.96
N LEU A 37 -12.32 5.33 -4.75
CA LEU A 37 -11.06 4.76 -5.26
C LEU A 37 -10.33 5.74 -6.18
N GLU A 38 -11.05 6.41 -7.09
CA GLU A 38 -10.46 7.42 -7.98
C GLU A 38 -9.84 8.58 -7.17
N GLN A 39 -10.55 9.08 -6.16
CA GLN A 39 -10.03 10.13 -5.29
C GLN A 39 -8.76 9.68 -4.53
N LEU A 40 -8.76 8.47 -3.97
CA LEU A 40 -7.58 7.93 -3.28
C LEU A 40 -6.37 7.80 -4.22
N TRP A 41 -6.58 7.41 -5.48
CA TRP A 41 -5.51 7.35 -6.47
C TRP A 41 -5.00 8.73 -6.88
N LEU A 42 -5.88 9.72 -7.02
CA LEU A 42 -5.49 11.10 -7.30
C LEU A 42 -4.64 11.68 -6.17
N ASP A 43 -5.07 11.49 -4.91
CA ASP A 43 -4.33 11.96 -3.74
C ASP A 43 -2.93 11.33 -3.67
N GLU A 44 -2.83 10.02 -3.94
CA GLU A 44 -1.54 9.31 -3.98
C GLU A 44 -0.65 9.78 -5.14
N ALA A 45 -1.22 10.08 -6.31
CA ALA A 45 -0.48 10.60 -7.45
C ALA A 45 0.13 11.98 -7.14
N ILE A 46 -0.66 12.89 -6.55
CA ILE A 46 -0.19 14.21 -6.11
C ILE A 46 0.93 14.07 -5.07
N ARG A 47 0.72 13.22 -4.06
CA ARG A 47 1.74 12.96 -3.02
C ARG A 47 3.07 12.49 -3.62
N ARG A 48 3.03 11.57 -4.60
CA ARG A 48 4.23 11.06 -5.27
C ARG A 48 4.91 12.10 -6.15
N GLU A 49 4.13 12.93 -6.85
CA GLU A 49 4.66 14.06 -7.63
C GLU A 49 5.44 15.01 -6.71
N ASP A 50 4.86 15.35 -5.56
CA ASP A 50 5.52 16.19 -4.56
C ASP A 50 6.82 15.55 -4.05
N GLU A 51 6.83 14.25 -3.73
CA GLU A 51 8.05 13.57 -3.29
C GLU A 51 9.15 13.58 -4.36
N LEU A 52 8.78 13.48 -5.64
CA LEU A 52 9.71 13.58 -6.76
C LEU A 52 10.26 15.01 -6.89
N ALA A 53 9.38 16.01 -6.86
CA ALA A 53 9.74 17.42 -6.97
C ALA A 53 10.69 17.87 -5.84
N HIS A 54 10.49 17.34 -4.62
CA HIS A 54 11.31 17.65 -3.46
C HIS A 54 12.51 16.71 -3.27
N GLY A 55 12.68 15.71 -4.15
CA GLY A 55 13.78 14.75 -4.08
C GLY A 55 13.75 13.84 -2.85
N THR A 56 12.60 13.70 -2.19
CA THR A 56 12.41 12.79 -1.05
C THR A 56 12.00 11.39 -1.47
N ALA A 57 11.54 11.23 -2.72
CA ALA A 57 11.21 9.95 -3.30
C ALA A 57 12.44 9.03 -3.40
N ARG A 58 12.26 7.75 -3.03
CA ARG A 58 13.23 6.70 -3.33
C ARG A 58 13.05 6.23 -4.77
N LEU A 59 13.99 6.62 -5.64
CA LEU A 59 14.00 6.25 -7.05
C LEU A 59 14.84 4.99 -7.32
N HIS A 60 14.44 4.25 -8.35
CA HIS A 60 15.19 3.11 -8.89
C HIS A 60 15.53 3.37 -10.36
N PRO A 61 16.74 3.02 -10.83
CA PRO A 61 17.10 3.12 -12.24
C PRO A 61 16.14 2.32 -13.12
N ALA A 62 15.69 2.94 -14.22
CA ALA A 62 14.67 2.33 -15.08
C ALA A 62 15.16 1.05 -15.76
N ASP A 63 16.43 1.00 -16.15
CA ASP A 63 17.09 -0.18 -16.72
C ASP A 63 17.11 -1.37 -15.76
N GLU A 64 17.44 -1.13 -14.49
CA GLU A 64 17.40 -2.17 -13.44
C GLU A 64 15.98 -2.71 -13.24
N VAL A 65 14.99 -1.82 -13.13
CA VAL A 65 13.58 -2.21 -12.96
C VAL A 65 13.09 -3.06 -14.13
N MET A 66 13.40 -2.63 -15.36
CA MET A 66 12.99 -3.35 -16.58
C MET A 66 13.68 -4.71 -16.71
N ALA A 67 14.97 -4.81 -16.35
CA ALA A 67 15.69 -6.07 -16.33
C ALA A 67 15.06 -7.06 -15.34
N GLN A 68 14.75 -6.61 -14.12
CA GLN A 68 14.10 -7.44 -13.09
C GLN A 68 12.71 -7.91 -13.51
N ALA A 69 11.90 -7.03 -14.13
CA ALA A 69 10.57 -7.38 -14.61
C ALA A 69 10.63 -8.49 -15.68
N ARG A 70 11.54 -8.37 -16.65
CA ARG A 70 11.74 -9.40 -17.70
C ARG A 70 12.19 -10.73 -17.12
N ALA A 71 13.10 -10.72 -16.14
CA ALA A 71 13.59 -11.93 -15.49
C ALA A 71 12.51 -12.71 -14.72
N ARG A 72 11.41 -12.06 -14.30
CA ARG A 72 10.27 -12.72 -13.63
C ARG A 72 9.24 -13.32 -14.60
N LEU A 73 9.28 -12.92 -15.87
CA LEU A 73 8.36 -13.38 -16.92
C LEU A 73 8.95 -14.50 -17.78
N GLY A 74 10.27 -14.72 -17.71
CA GLY A 74 10.96 -15.85 -18.34
C GLY A 74 11.18 -16.99 -17.36
#